data_AF-X0S2L4-F1
#
_entry.id   AF-X0S2L4-F1
#
_cell.length_a   1.000
_cell.length_b   1.000
_cell.length_c   1.000
_cell.angle_alpha   90.00
_cell.angle_beta   90.00
_cell.angle_gamma   90.00
#
_symmetry.space_group_name_H-M   'P 1'
#
loop_
_entity.id
_entity.type
_entity.pdbx_description
1 polymer ?
#
loop_
_entity_poly.entity_id
_entity_poly.type
_entity_poly.pdbx_seq_one_letter_code
_entity_poly.pdbx_strand_id
1 'polypeptide(L)'
;MKLPDAKDVFSRLTWLPFSGEVKPLIRLLLRRMVDVIEEPTKENTYRANTHLLIDRREAFIARMNNPSREKEFRAVWNILIIMYEDPAYCDMINEEARWFINSGWDFNPPAPDYDQLGEG
;
A
#
# COMPACT_ATOMS: atom_id res chain seq x y z
N MET A 1 16.73 4.79 20.31
CA MET A 1 16.27 3.49 19.75
C MET A 1 16.41 3.58 18.24
N LYS A 2 17.26 2.77 17.58
CA LYS A 2 17.39 2.80 16.12
C LYS A 2 16.24 2.01 15.51
N LEU A 3 15.44 2.63 14.64
CA LEU A 3 14.39 1.95 13.90
C LEU A 3 15.01 1.04 12.81
N PRO A 4 14.37 -0.10 12.50
CA PRO A 4 14.81 -0.98 11.43
C PRO A 4 14.76 -0.26 10.08
N ASP A 5 15.73 -0.57 9.21
CA ASP A 5 15.80 -0.09 7.82
C ASP A 5 14.45 -0.30 7.12
N ALA A 6 14.02 0.63 6.28
CA ALA A 6 12.81 0.48 5.47
C ALA A 6 12.85 -0.78 4.59
N LYS A 7 14.04 -1.22 4.13
CA LYS A 7 14.22 -2.54 3.51
C LYS A 7 13.96 -3.69 4.48
N ASP A 8 14.28 -3.53 5.76
CA ASP A 8 14.04 -4.53 6.81
C ASP A 8 12.57 -4.56 7.26
N VAL A 9 11.88 -3.42 7.24
CA VAL A 9 10.42 -3.35 7.45
C VAL A 9 9.67 -3.96 6.26
N PHE A 10 10.09 -3.66 5.03
CA PHE A 10 9.53 -4.32 3.84
C PHE A 10 9.87 -5.80 3.78
N SER A 11 11.08 -6.21 4.18
CA SER A 11 11.43 -7.63 4.29
C SER A 11 10.52 -8.31 5.31
N ARG A 12 10.23 -7.68 6.46
CA ARG A 12 9.30 -8.13 7.51
C ARG A 12 7.82 -8.12 7.13
N LEU A 13 7.38 -7.22 6.25
CA LEU A 13 6.05 -7.36 5.63
C LEU A 13 6.01 -8.51 4.61
N THR A 14 7.16 -8.88 4.04
CA THR A 14 7.31 -10.14 3.29
C THR A 14 7.55 -11.39 4.17
N TRP A 15 7.54 -11.24 5.50
CA TRP A 15 7.56 -12.33 6.52
C TRP A 15 6.15 -12.76 6.98
N LEU A 16 5.07 -12.40 6.29
CA LEU A 16 3.96 -13.35 6.25
C LEU A 16 4.56 -14.69 5.78
N PRO A 17 4.31 -15.83 6.45
CA PRO A 17 5.02 -17.10 6.25
C PRO A 17 4.55 -17.78 4.95
N PHE A 18 4.75 -17.07 3.87
CA PHE A 18 4.42 -17.41 2.53
C PHE A 18 5.75 -17.76 1.91
N SER A 19 6.04 -19.07 1.92
CA SER A 19 7.22 -19.70 1.32
C SER A 19 7.47 -19.18 -0.11
N GLY A 20 8.64 -19.47 -0.70
CA GLY A 20 9.01 -19.01 -2.05
C GLY A 20 7.95 -19.25 -3.15
N GLU A 21 6.99 -20.15 -2.91
CA GLU A 21 5.86 -20.47 -3.78
C GLU A 21 4.60 -19.61 -3.54
N VAL A 22 4.43 -19.06 -2.34
CA VAL A 22 3.21 -18.32 -1.97
C VAL A 22 3.28 -16.84 -2.35
N LYS A 23 4.48 -16.26 -2.48
CA LYS A 23 4.63 -14.90 -3.06
C LYS A 23 4.08 -14.82 -4.50
N PRO A 24 4.40 -15.76 -5.41
CA PRO A 24 3.74 -15.88 -6.72
C PRO A 24 2.22 -16.05 -6.62
N LEU A 25 1.73 -16.89 -5.70
CA LEU A 25 0.30 -17.14 -5.54
C LEU A 25 -0.46 -15.89 -5.07
N ILE A 26 0.06 -15.16 -4.08
CA ILE A 26 -0.55 -13.92 -3.59
C ILE A 26 -0.57 -12.87 -4.69
N ARG A 27 0.52 -12.73 -5.45
CA ARG A 27 0.53 -11.82 -6.61
C ARG A 27 -0.52 -12.19 -7.64
N LEU A 28 -0.68 -13.49 -7.93
CA LEU A 28 -1.71 -13.98 -8.83
C LEU A 28 -3.10 -13.66 -8.28
N LEU A 29 -3.35 -13.92 -7.00
CA LEU A 29 -4.61 -13.61 -6.33
C LEU A 29 -4.92 -12.12 -6.38
N LEU A 30 -3.98 -11.25 -6.00
CA LEU A 30 -4.15 -9.80 -6.06
C LEU A 30 -4.47 -9.31 -7.48
N ARG A 31 -3.76 -9.82 -8.49
CA ARG A 31 -4.03 -9.48 -9.90
C ARG A 31 -5.43 -9.91 -10.33
N ARG A 32 -5.91 -11.08 -9.87
CA ARG A 32 -7.26 -11.57 -10.14
C ARG A 32 -8.32 -10.79 -9.38
N MET A 33 -8.01 -10.33 -8.17
CA MET A 33 -8.94 -9.54 -7.37
C MET A 33 -9.29 -8.22 -8.05
N VAL A 34 -8.37 -7.57 -8.78
CA VAL A 34 -8.69 -6.39 -9.60
C VAL A 34 -9.78 -6.68 -10.63
N ASP A 35 -9.79 -7.89 -11.20
CA ASP A 35 -10.75 -8.26 -12.23
C ASP A 35 -12.12 -8.64 -11.64
N VAL A 36 -12.21 -8.89 -10.33
CA VAL A 36 -13.42 -9.40 -9.64
C VAL A 36 -14.06 -8.35 -8.73
N ILE A 37 -13.25 -7.53 -8.08
CA ILE A 37 -13.70 -6.48 -7.18
C ILE A 37 -14.02 -5.24 -8.01
N GLU A 38 -15.25 -4.74 -7.88
CA GLU A 38 -15.63 -3.48 -8.50
C GLU A 38 -14.68 -2.36 -8.05
N GLU A 39 -14.16 -1.61 -9.02
CA GLU A 39 -13.24 -0.54 -8.71
C GLU A 39 -13.98 0.61 -8.02
N PRO A 40 -13.52 1.04 -6.82
CA PRO A 40 -14.08 2.21 -6.19
C PRO A 40 -13.71 3.47 -6.98
N THR A 41 -14.74 4.24 -7.30
CA THR A 41 -14.72 5.54 -7.98
C THR A 41 -15.49 6.56 -7.13
N LYS A 42 -15.35 7.85 -7.45
CA LYS A 42 -16.03 8.90 -6.70
C LYS A 42 -17.56 8.83 -6.85
N GLU A 43 -18.04 8.16 -7.88
CA GLU A 43 -19.44 8.01 -8.22
C GLU A 43 -20.10 6.84 -7.47
N ASN A 44 -19.33 5.80 -7.08
CA ASN A 44 -19.84 4.62 -6.37
C ASN A 44 -19.39 4.53 -4.89
N THR A 45 -18.74 5.58 -4.37
CA THR A 45 -18.40 5.73 -2.94
C THR A 45 -19.15 6.90 -2.31
N TYR A 46 -19.42 6.84 -1.00
CA TYR A 46 -20.26 7.82 -0.31
C TYR A 46 -19.52 8.68 0.72
N ARG A 47 -18.30 8.32 1.15
CA ARG A 47 -17.55 9.13 2.13
C ARG A 47 -16.62 10.13 1.44
N ALA A 48 -16.62 11.36 1.96
CA ALA A 48 -15.72 12.42 1.47
C ALA A 48 -14.22 12.04 1.56
N ASN A 49 -13.81 11.38 2.65
CA ASN A 49 -12.41 10.95 2.82
C ASN A 49 -12.01 9.85 1.84
N THR A 50 -12.96 9.05 1.36
CA THR A 50 -12.70 8.02 0.35
C THR A 50 -12.29 8.63 -0.98
N HIS A 51 -12.86 9.79 -1.34
CA HIS A 51 -12.44 10.51 -2.54
C HIS A 51 -10.98 10.95 -2.45
N LEU A 52 -10.49 11.31 -1.27
CA LEU A 52 -9.06 11.60 -1.05
C LEU A 52 -8.20 10.36 -1.24
N LEU A 53 -8.65 9.19 -0.76
CA LEU A 53 -7.93 7.92 -0.97
C LEU A 53 -7.86 7.57 -2.47
N ILE A 54 -8.95 7.78 -3.22
CA ILE A 54 -8.99 7.59 -4.68
C ILE A 54 -8.01 8.55 -5.36
N ASP A 55 -8.03 9.84 -5.02
CA ASP A 55 -7.12 10.83 -5.61
C ASP A 55 -5.65 10.49 -5.34
N ARG A 56 -5.35 9.99 -4.14
CA ARG A 56 -4.00 9.53 -3.79
C ARG A 56 -3.60 8.27 -4.54
N ARG A 57 -4.52 7.33 -4.77
CA ARG A 57 -4.31 6.14 -5.62
C ARG A 57 -3.86 6.56 -7.01
N GLU A 58 -4.64 7.41 -7.67
CA GLU A 58 -4.38 7.85 -9.04
C GLU A 58 -3.08 8.65 -9.14
N ALA A 59 -2.83 9.55 -8.18
CA ALA A 59 -1.57 10.30 -8.12
C ALA A 59 -0.36 9.38 -7.92
N PHE A 60 -0.48 8.31 -7.14
CA PHE A 60 0.59 7.34 -6.95
C PHE A 60 0.82 6.53 -8.23
N ILE A 61 -0.24 6.00 -8.84
CA ILE A 61 -0.16 5.22 -10.07
C ILE A 61 0.47 6.04 -11.20
N ALA A 62 0.05 7.30 -11.38
CA ALA A 62 0.62 8.20 -12.38
C ALA A 62 2.13 8.46 -12.20
N ARG A 63 2.64 8.38 -10.96
CA ARG A 63 4.07 8.53 -10.64
C ARG A 63 4.85 7.21 -10.68
N MET A 64 4.15 6.07 -10.73
CA MET A 64 4.76 4.76 -10.64
C MET A 64 5.39 4.39 -11.99
N ASN A 65 6.72 4.33 -12.06
CA ASN A 65 7.43 3.87 -13.25
C ASN A 65 7.51 2.33 -13.35
N ASN A 66 6.46 1.61 -12.95
CA ASN A 66 6.43 0.15 -12.98
C ASN A 66 5.02 -0.40 -13.26
N PRO A 67 4.63 -0.49 -14.55
CA PRO A 67 3.29 -0.95 -14.94
C PRO A 67 3.04 -2.42 -14.56
N SER A 68 4.09 -3.24 -14.40
CA SER A 68 3.94 -4.66 -14.02
C SER A 68 3.38 -4.87 -12.61
N ARG A 69 3.49 -3.85 -11.74
CA ARG A 69 3.00 -3.87 -10.36
C ARG A 69 1.74 -3.04 -10.14
N GLU A 70 1.30 -2.27 -11.14
CA GLU A 70 0.13 -1.41 -11.02
C GLU A 70 -1.10 -2.20 -10.60
N LYS A 71 -1.35 -3.37 -11.22
CA LYS A 71 -2.49 -4.22 -10.86
C LYS A 71 -2.45 -4.68 -9.40
N GLU A 72 -1.27 -5.08 -8.90
CA GLU A 72 -1.13 -5.52 -7.51
C GLU A 72 -1.41 -4.36 -6.54
N PHE A 73 -0.92 -3.17 -6.87
CA PHE A 73 -1.16 -1.97 -6.06
C PHE A 73 -2.62 -1.54 -6.10
N ARG A 74 -3.23 -1.51 -7.29
CA ARG A 74 -4.65 -1.17 -7.46
C ARG A 74 -5.53 -2.16 -6.68
N ALA A 75 -5.20 -3.45 -6.67
CA ALA A 75 -5.91 -4.45 -5.86
C ALA A 75 -5.90 -4.10 -4.36
N VAL A 76 -4.70 -3.90 -3.80
CA VAL A 76 -4.53 -3.60 -2.37
C VAL A 76 -5.22 -2.28 -2.00
N TRP A 77 -5.09 -1.26 -2.85
CA TRP A 77 -5.69 0.04 -2.61
C TRP A 77 -7.22 0.01 -2.71
N ASN A 78 -7.78 -0.75 -3.66
CA ASN A 78 -9.22 -0.93 -3.79
C ASN A 78 -9.79 -1.64 -2.55
N ILE A 79 -9.12 -2.68 -2.04
CA ILE A 79 -9.52 -3.34 -0.78
C ILE A 79 -9.51 -2.35 0.38
N LEU A 80 -8.45 -1.53 0.51
CA LEU A 80 -8.37 -0.51 1.56
C LEU A 80 -9.54 0.48 1.47
N ILE A 81 -9.87 0.98 0.28
CA ILE A 81 -11.00 1.89 0.07
C ILE A 81 -12.32 1.22 0.46
N ILE A 82 -12.55 -0.01 -0.01
CA ILE A 82 -13.79 -0.75 0.30
C ILE A 82 -13.94 -0.98 1.80
N MET A 83 -12.85 -1.38 2.47
CA MET A 83 -12.84 -1.49 3.94
C MET A 83 -13.09 -0.14 4.60
N TYR A 84 -12.52 0.95 4.10
CA TYR A 84 -12.73 2.28 4.66
C TYR A 84 -14.16 2.81 4.49
N GLU A 85 -14.89 2.37 3.46
CA GLU A 85 -16.31 2.68 3.33
C GLU A 85 -17.13 2.03 4.45
N ASP A 86 -16.80 0.80 4.87
CA ASP A 86 -17.48 0.13 5.98
C ASP A 86 -17.29 0.88 7.32
N PRO A 87 -18.37 1.28 8.02
CA PRO A 87 -18.28 1.99 9.29
C PRO A 87 -17.41 1.31 10.36
N ALA A 88 -17.46 -0.03 10.47
CA ALA A 88 -16.73 -0.75 11.51
C ALA A 88 -15.21 -0.67 11.31
N TYR A 89 -14.77 -0.71 10.05
CA TYR A 89 -13.34 -0.64 9.72
C TYR A 89 -12.85 0.81 9.56
N CYS A 90 -13.72 1.74 9.16
CA CYS A 90 -13.40 3.17 9.05
C CYS A 90 -12.82 3.73 10.35
N ASP A 91 -13.46 3.44 11.49
CA ASP A 91 -13.01 3.95 12.79
C ASP A 91 -11.65 3.36 13.19
N MET A 92 -11.47 2.05 12.98
CA MET A 92 -10.19 1.38 13.22
C MET A 92 -9.07 1.97 12.35
N ILE A 93 -9.33 2.14 11.05
CA ILE A 93 -8.34 2.72 10.12
C ILE A 93 -7.99 4.15 10.52
N ASN A 94 -8.97 4.95 10.94
CA ASN A 94 -8.73 6.31 11.40
C ASN A 94 -7.97 6.37 12.74
N GLU A 95 -8.17 5.40 13.62
CA GLU A 95 -7.42 5.28 14.88
C GLU A 95 -5.96 4.90 14.60
N GLU A 96 -5.73 3.88 13.77
CA GLU A 96 -4.39 3.47 13.34
C GLU A 96 -3.66 4.61 12.63
N ALA A 97 -4.32 5.30 11.70
CA ALA A 97 -3.73 6.46 11.02
C ALA A 97 -3.35 7.58 12.00
N ARG A 98 -4.20 7.87 12.99
CA ARG A 98 -3.89 8.84 14.07
C ARG A 98 -2.71 8.38 14.90
N TRP A 99 -2.65 7.10 15.27
CA TRP A 99 -1.52 6.54 16.00
C TRP A 99 -0.21 6.68 15.21
N PHE A 100 -0.22 6.33 13.92
CA PHE A 100 0.94 6.49 13.04
C PHE A 100 1.43 7.94 12.97
N ILE A 101 0.53 8.90 12.75
CA ILE A 101 0.87 10.33 12.70
C ILE A 101 1.45 10.81 14.05
N ASN A 102 0.82 10.43 15.16
CA ASN A 102 1.22 10.88 16.49
C ASN A 102 2.48 10.21 17.02
N SER A 103 2.80 9.00 16.54
CA SER A 103 4.04 8.29 16.88
C SER A 103 5.30 8.96 16.31
N GLY A 104 5.13 9.99 15.46
CA GLY A 104 6.26 10.70 14.84
C GLY A 104 7.06 9.78 13.93
N TRP A 105 6.40 8.83 13.25
CA TRP A 105 7.04 7.97 12.27
C TRP A 105 7.62 8.83 11.16
N ASP A 106 8.93 9.06 11.25
CA ASP A 106 9.67 9.98 10.40
C ASP A 106 9.84 9.32 9.02
N PHE A 107 9.03 9.74 8.05
CA PHE A 107 9.01 9.22 6.67
C PHE A 107 10.21 9.71 5.85
N ASN A 108 11.36 9.89 6.50
CA ASN A 108 12.62 10.27 5.89
C ASN A 108 13.52 9.03 5.85
N PRO A 109 13.30 8.08 4.91
CA PRO A 109 14.28 7.04 4.70
C PRO A 109 15.63 7.74 4.41
N PRO A 110 16.74 7.27 5.00
CA PRO A 110 18.05 7.79 4.59
C PRO A 110 18.11 7.70 3.06
N ALA A 111 18.50 8.80 2.41
CA ALA A 111 18.66 8.82 0.97
C ALA A 111 19.49 7.59 0.56
N PRO A 112 19.09 6.83 -0.48
CA PRO A 112 19.90 5.72 -0.93
C PRO A 112 21.30 6.26 -1.23
N ASP A 113 22.31 5.65 -0.61
CA ASP A 113 23.71 5.96 -0.88
C ASP A 113 24.05 5.40 -2.27
N TYR A 114 23.80 6.22 -3.30
CA TYR A 114 24.04 5.84 -4.70
C TYR A 114 25.54 5.76 -5.03
N ASP A 115 26.42 6.28 -4.17
CA ASP A 115 27.87 6.17 -4.34
C ASP A 115 28.37 4.73 -4.12
N GLN A 116 27.55 3.84 -3.53
CA GLN A 116 27.86 2.42 -3.36
C GLN A 116 27.42 1.50 -4.50
N LEU A 117 26.74 2.03 -5.54
CA LEU A 117 26.22 1.23 -6.66
C LEU A 117 27.06 1.38 -7.95
N GLY A 118 28.25 1.96 -7.84
CA GLY A 118 29.06 2.38 -8.98
C GLY A 118 30.47 1.81 -9.06
N GLU A 119 30.73 0.56 -8.64
CA GLU A 119 31.88 -0.22 -9.15
C GLU A 119 31.52 -1.72 -9.17
N GLY A 120 31.21 -2.25 -10.36
CA GLY A 120 30.91 -3.66 -10.61
C GLY A 120 30.54 -3.94 -12.06
#